data_AF-A0AAX2CGY3-F1
#
_entry.id   AF-A0AAX2CGY3-F1
#
_cell.length_a   1.000
_cell.length_b   1.000
_cell.length_c   1.000
_cell.angle_alpha   90.00
_cell.angle_beta   90.00
_cell.angle_gamma   90.00
#
_symmetry.space_group_name_H-M   'P 1'
#
loop_
_entity.id
_entity.type
_entity.pdbx_description
1 polymer ?
#
loop_
_entity_poly.entity_id
_entity_poly.type
_entity_poly.pdbx_seq_one_letter_code
_entity_poly.pdbx_strand_id
1 'polypeptide(L)' 'MGTKDTIAVISANGKAGKFLVDQALQEGYQIRILTRHPEKMWKL' A
#
# COMPACT_ATOMS: atom_id res chain seq x y z
N MET A 1 -6.81 -21.55 -10.14
CA MET A 1 -5.89 -20.72 -9.34
C MET A 1 -6.46 -19.30 -9.40
N GLY A 2 -7.16 -18.87 -8.35
CA GLY A 2 -7.87 -17.58 -8.36
C GLY A 2 -6.90 -16.42 -8.44
N THR A 3 -7.27 -15.34 -9.14
CA THR A 3 -6.54 -14.07 -9.10
C THR A 3 -6.44 -13.60 -7.66
N LYS A 4 -5.22 -13.34 -7.17
CA LYS A 4 -5.05 -12.70 -5.86
C LYS A 4 -5.52 -11.26 -5.99
N ASP A 5 -6.57 -10.90 -5.26
CA ASP A 5 -7.06 -9.53 -5.22
C ASP A 5 -5.96 -8.59 -4.73
N THR A 6 -5.74 -7.50 -5.45
CA THR A 6 -4.68 -6.52 -5.18
C THR A 6 -5.30 -5.20 -4.79
N ILE A 7 -4.92 -4.67 -3.62
CA ILE A 7 -5.42 -3.40 -3.12
C ILE A 7 -4.60 -2.25 -3.69
N ALA A 8 -5.25 -1.33 -4.41
CA ALA A 8 -4.62 -0.10 -4.87
C ALA A 8 -4.78 1.00 -3.82
N VAL A 9 -3.67 1.52 -3.30
CA VAL A 9 -3.66 2.64 -2.35
C VAL A 9 -3.16 3.90 -3.05
N ILE A 10 -4.05 4.88 -3.19
CA ILE A 10 -3.71 6.24 -3.63
C ILE A 10 -3.35 7.10 -2.41
N SER A 11 -2.40 8.02 -2.57
CA SER A 11 -1.97 8.93 -1.49
C SER A 11 -1.38 8.21 -0.27
N ALA A 12 -0.69 7.08 -0.48
CA ALA A 12 -0.10 6.26 0.57
C ALA A 12 0.81 7.04 1.54
N ASN A 13 1.48 8.10 1.07
CA ASN A 13 2.40 8.90 1.88
C ASN A 13 1.76 9.64 3.07
N GLY A 14 0.44 9.84 3.09
CA GLY A 14 -0.27 10.49 4.21
C GLY A 14 -0.56 9.53 5.35
N LYS A 15 -0.85 10.03 6.57
CA LYS A 15 -1.06 9.22 7.79
C LYS A 15 -2.02 8.03 7.59
N ALA A 16 -3.18 8.28 6.97
CA ALA A 16 -4.18 7.23 6.71
C ALA A 16 -3.69 6.21 5.67
N GLY A 17 -3.06 6.69 4.59
CA GLY A 17 -2.47 5.83 3.57
C GLY A 17 -1.40 4.90 4.14
N LYS A 18 -0.57 5.39 5.07
CA LYS A 18 0.44 4.57 5.76
C LYS A 18 -0.19 3.46 6.58
N PHE A 19 -1.14 3.85 7.43
CA PHE A 19 -1.85 2.91 8.28
C PHE A 19 -2.51 1.78 7.47
N LEU A 20 -3.19 2.14 6.37
CA LEU A 20 -3.86 1.14 5.51
C LEU A 20 -2.87 0.19 4.83
N VAL A 21 -1.73 0.72 4.36
CA VAL A 21 -0.67 -0.09 3.74
C VAL A 21 -0.08 -1.06 4.75
N ASP A 22 0.26 -0.59 5.95
CA ASP A 22 0.86 -1.42 7.00
C ASP A 22 -0.11 -2.52 7.45
N GLN A 23 -1.40 -2.21 7.64
CA GLN A 23 -2.43 -3.20 7.97
C GLN A 23 -2.63 -4.23 6.84
N ALA A 24 -2.76 -3.78 5.59
CA ALA A 24 -2.97 -4.67 4.46
C ALA A 24 -1.79 -5.65 4.26
N LEU A 25 -0.56 -5.19 4.48
CA LEU A 25 0.62 -6.06 4.46
C LEU A 25 0.61 -7.08 5.59
N GLN A 26 0.25 -6.66 6.81
CA GLN A 26 0.14 -7.56 7.97
C GLN A 26 -0.92 -8.66 7.75
N GLU A 27 -2.02 -8.32 7.09
CA GLU A 27 -3.10 -9.26 6.75
C GLU A 27 -2.78 -10.13 5.51
N GLY A 28 -1.62 -9.93 4.87
CA GLY A 28 -1.14 -10.76 3.76
C GLY A 28 -1.69 -10.40 2.39
N TYR A 29 -2.30 -9.21 2.24
CA TYR A 29 -2.74 -8.72 0.93
C TYR A 29 -1.57 -8.29 0.05
N GLN A 30 -1.77 -8.46 -1.25
CA GLN A 30 -0.91 -7.81 -2.23
C GLN A 30 -1.39 -6.36 -2.41
N ILE A 31 -0.46 -5.41 -2.37
CA ILE A 31 -0.77 -3.98 -2.49
C ILE A 31 -0.03 -3.35 -3.68
N ARG A 32 -0.64 -2.32 -4.28
CA ARG A 32 -0.01 -1.42 -5.25
C ARG A 32 -0.21 0.02 -4.82
N ILE A 33 0.87 0.79 -4.81
CA ILE A 33 0.87 2.17 -4.34
C ILE A 33 1.06 3.11 -5.52
N LEU A 34 0.16 4.09 -5.64
CA LEU A 34 0.32 5.20 -6.57
C LEU A 34 0.82 6.42 -5.80
N THR A 35 2.06 6.84 -6.11
CA THR A 35 2.70 8.00 -5.50
C THR A 35 3.46 8.82 -6.53
N ARG A 36 3.54 10.13 -6.31
CA ARG A 36 4.32 11.06 -7.14
C ARG A 36 5.82 11.00 -6.84
N HIS A 37 6.16 10.64 -5.60
CA HIS A 37 7.52 10.65 -5.06
C HIS A 37 7.79 9.33 -4.35
N PRO A 38 8.09 8.24 -5.09
CA PRO A 38 8.37 6.94 -4.50
C PRO A 38 9.60 6.95 -3.58
N GLU A 39 10.56 7.83 -3.82
CA GLU A 39 11.75 8.04 -3.00
C GLU A 39 11.45 8.57 -1.59
N LYS A 40 10.26 9.14 -1.38
CA LYS A 40 9.78 9.66 -0.09
C LYS A 40 8.85 8.70 0.63
N MET A 41 8.63 7.51 0.09
CA MET A 41 7.89 6.46 0.79
C MET A 41 8.60 6.18 2.12
N TRP A 42 7.82 5.93 3.17
CA TRP A 42 8.42 5.41 4.40
C TRP A 42 8.98 4.01 4.11
N LYS A 43 9.81 3.50 5.03
CA LYS A 43 10.36 2.15 4.90
C LYS A 43 9.21 1.14 4.86
N LEU A 44 8.86 0.74 3.64
CA LEU A 44 8.23 -0.53 3.28
C LEU A 44 9.30 -1.62 3.32
#